data_AF-A0A0R1P2K9-F1
#
_entry.id   AF-A0A0R1P2K9-F1
#
_cell.length_a   1.000
_cell.length_b   1.000
_cell.length_c   1.000
_cell.angle_alpha   90.00
_cell.angle_beta   90.00
_cell.angle_gamma   90.00
#
_symmetry.space_group_name_H-M   'P 1'
#
loop_
_entity.id
_entity.type
_entity.pdbx_description
1 polymer ?
#
loop_
_entity_poly.entity_id
_entity_poly.type
_entity_poly.pdbx_seq_one_letter_code
_entity_poly.pdbx_strand_id
1 'polypeptide(L)'
;MANMQKLKADNLVGLGNHDQRRTQHHKNADIDVDRSGLNYDLVAGRTNHFKTDIEAYINKHKTSQRAVRKDAVLVNEMNGLFRTIAIFLLI
;
A
#
# COMPACT_ATOMS: atom_id res chain seq x y z
N MET A 1 1.18 15.11 -12.87
CA MET A 1 2.01 13.96 -13.29
C MET A 1 1.47 12.72 -12.60
N ALA A 2 1.38 11.60 -13.31
CA ALA A 2 0.99 10.32 -12.72
C ALA A 2 2.04 9.27 -13.14
N ASN A 3 2.56 8.51 -12.17
CA ASN A 3 3.42 7.36 -12.44
C ASN A 3 2.94 6.16 -11.62
N MET A 4 3.34 4.96 -12.02
CA MET A 4 2.95 3.72 -11.35
C MET A 4 4.17 2.94 -10.88
N GLN A 5 4.08 2.38 -9.68
CA GLN A 5 5.11 1.54 -9.08
C GLN A 5 4.56 0.15 -8.73
N LYS A 6 5.19 -0.89 -9.27
CA LYS A 6 4.86 -2.29 -8.98
C LYS A 6 5.45 -2.70 -7.64
N LEU A 7 4.62 -3.16 -6.71
CA LEU A 7 5.00 -3.55 -5.36
C LEU A 7 4.74 -5.03 -5.12
N LYS A 8 5.76 -5.73 -4.59
CA LYS A 8 5.67 -7.12 -4.12
C LYS A 8 5.33 -7.13 -2.62
N ALA A 9 5.04 -8.32 -2.08
CA ALA A 9 4.70 -8.51 -0.67
C ALA A 9 5.68 -7.83 0.31
N ASP A 10 6.98 -7.93 0.05
CA ASP A 10 8.01 -7.38 0.93
C ASP A 10 8.03 -5.83 0.95
N ASN A 11 7.49 -5.19 -0.09
CA ASN A 11 7.39 -3.73 -0.13
C ASN A 11 6.21 -3.19 0.69
N LEU A 12 5.18 -4.01 0.94
CA LEU A 12 3.91 -3.55 1.50
C LEU A 12 4.02 -3.10 2.97
N VAL A 13 4.95 -3.67 3.74
CA VAL A 13 5.21 -3.23 5.11
C VAL A 13 5.79 -1.81 5.11
N GLY A 14 6.77 -1.56 4.24
CA GLY A 14 7.38 -0.23 4.07
C GLY A 14 6.36 0.80 3.57
N LEU A 15 5.52 0.42 2.60
CA LEU A 15 4.46 1.26 2.07
C LEU A 15 3.46 1.67 3.18
N GLY A 16 2.95 0.70 3.93
CA GLY A 16 2.00 0.98 5.02
C GLY A 16 2.61 1.87 6.10
N ASN A 17 3.87 1.64 6.48
CA ASN A 17 4.56 2.49 7.46
C ASN A 17 4.72 3.93 6.96
N HIS A 18 5.02 4.11 5.67
CA HIS A 18 5.22 5.42 5.06
C HIS A 18 3.89 6.19 4.89
N ASP A 19 2.87 5.56 4.30
CA ASP A 19 1.56 6.19 4.03
C ASP A 19 0.79 6.50 5.30
N GLN A 20 0.90 5.64 6.30
CA GLN A 20 0.19 5.79 7.56
C GLN A 20 1.01 6.50 8.63
N ARG A 21 2.21 7.02 8.28
CA ARG A 21 3.10 7.78 9.16
C ARG A 21 3.31 7.10 10.53
N ARG A 22 3.53 5.78 10.54
CA ARG A 22 3.62 4.96 11.77
C ARG A 22 4.87 5.22 12.60
N THR A 23 5.93 5.71 11.97
CA THR A 23 7.22 5.96 12.61
C THR A 23 7.42 7.45 12.83
N GLN A 24 7.90 7.87 14.00
CA GLN A 24 8.18 9.29 14.26
C GLN A 24 9.45 9.78 13.57
N HIS A 25 10.42 8.90 13.32
CA HIS A 25 11.67 9.24 12.65
C HIS A 25 11.53 9.09 11.13
N HIS A 26 11.60 10.20 10.43
CA HIS A 26 11.61 10.23 8.97
C HIS A 26 12.98 10.67 8.46
N LYS A 27 13.58 9.87 7.57
CA LYS A 27 14.82 10.26 6.88
C LYS A 27 14.57 11.36 5.83
N ASN A 28 13.34 11.49 5.35
CA ASN A 28 12.97 12.51 4.39
C ASN A 28 12.74 13.84 5.12
N ALA A 29 13.64 14.81 4.89
CA ALA A 29 13.59 16.14 5.49
C ALA A 29 12.42 17.00 4.97
N ASP A 30 11.80 16.62 3.86
CA ASP A 30 10.69 17.35 3.26
C ASP A 30 9.34 17.06 3.95
N ILE A 31 9.30 16.11 4.90
CA ILE A 31 8.08 15.78 5.65
C ILE A 31 7.94 16.76 6.82
N ASP A 32 6.91 17.59 6.75
CA ASP A 32 6.43 18.37 7.88
C ASP A 32 5.54 17.50 8.79
N VAL A 33 6.09 17.09 9.94
CA VAL A 33 5.41 16.22 10.90
C VAL A 33 4.19 16.89 11.51
N ASP A 34 4.24 18.21 11.73
CA ASP A 34 3.14 18.98 12.33
C ASP A 34 1.92 19.01 11.42
N ARG A 35 2.13 18.89 10.10
CA ARG A 35 1.05 18.77 9.11
C ARG A 35 0.52 17.35 8.94
N SER A 36 1.12 16.33 9.56
CA SER A 36 0.73 14.93 9.34
C SER A 36 -0.70 14.63 9.80
N GLY A 37 -1.23 15.38 10.77
CA GLY A 37 -2.63 15.29 11.19
C GLY A 37 -3.65 15.76 10.15
N LEU A 38 -3.21 16.43 9.08
CA LEU A 38 -4.06 16.86 7.96
C LEU A 38 -4.18 15.79 6.87
N ASN A 39 -3.41 14.70 6.96
CA ASN A 39 -3.48 13.60 6.00
C ASN A 39 -4.79 12.83 6.19
N TYR A 40 -5.44 12.51 5.08
CA TYR A 40 -6.68 11.73 5.05
C TYR A 40 -6.59 10.63 4.01
N ASP A 41 -7.34 9.55 4.23
CA ASP A 41 -7.54 8.51 3.22
C ASP A 41 -8.85 8.80 2.47
N LEU A 42 -8.81 8.58 1.16
CA LEU A 42 -10.00 8.70 0.32
C LEU A 42 -11.00 7.55 0.53
N VAL A 43 -10.52 6.40 0.98
CA VAL A 43 -11.34 5.21 1.22
C VAL A 43 -11.42 4.99 2.73
N ALA A 44 -12.66 4.92 3.24
CA ALA A 44 -12.91 4.59 4.64
C ALA A 44 -12.52 3.14 4.94
N GLY A 45 -12.06 2.87 6.16
CA GLY A 45 -11.63 1.54 6.57
C GLY A 45 -10.19 1.24 6.13
N ARG A 46 -9.25 2.01 6.67
CA ARG A 46 -7.82 1.84 6.44
C ARG A 46 -7.40 0.39 6.68
N THR A 47 -6.62 -0.16 5.75
CA THR A 47 -5.89 -1.41 5.99
C THR A 47 -4.92 -1.20 7.14
N ASN A 48 -5.08 -1.95 8.23
CA ASN A 48 -4.21 -1.83 9.39
C ASN A 48 -2.84 -2.44 9.13
N HIS A 49 -2.72 -3.39 8.22
CA HIS A 49 -1.43 -3.99 7.89
C HIS A 49 -1.45 -4.35 6.42
N PHE A 50 -0.90 -3.46 5.58
CA PHE A 50 -0.99 -3.58 4.13
C PHE A 50 -0.60 -4.98 3.64
N LYS A 51 0.52 -5.53 4.14
CA LYS A 51 0.96 -6.88 3.76
C LYS A 51 -0.10 -7.93 4.09
N THR A 52 -0.49 -8.08 5.36
CA THR A 52 -1.38 -9.15 5.79
C THR A 52 -2.78 -9.00 5.24
N ASP A 53 -3.29 -7.77 5.18
CA ASP A 53 -4.68 -7.52 4.78
C ASP A 53 -4.85 -7.70 3.26
N ILE A 54 -3.88 -7.27 2.46
CA ILE A 54 -3.89 -7.49 1.00
C ILE A 54 -3.69 -8.98 0.69
N GLU A 55 -2.75 -9.66 1.35
CA GLU A 55 -2.57 -11.10 1.19
C GLU A 55 -3.83 -11.88 1.59
N ALA A 56 -4.50 -11.51 2.68
CA ALA A 56 -5.76 -12.12 3.12
C ALA A 56 -6.89 -11.86 2.10
N TYR A 57 -7.00 -10.63 1.61
CA TYR A 57 -7.99 -10.27 0.59
C TYR A 57 -7.78 -11.08 -0.69
N ILE A 58 -6.55 -11.19 -1.20
CA ILE A 58 -6.24 -11.97 -2.40
C ILE A 58 -6.54 -13.45 -2.17
N ASN A 59 -6.12 -14.01 -1.03
CA ASN A 59 -6.34 -15.43 -0.73
C ASN A 59 -7.82 -15.78 -0.59
N LYS A 60 -8.64 -14.84 -0.09
CA LYS A 60 -10.09 -15.02 0.04
C LYS A 60 -10.83 -14.99 -1.30
N HIS A 61 -10.36 -14.21 -2.27
CA HIS A 61 -11.11 -13.94 -3.51
C HIS A 61 -10.49 -14.55 -4.78
N LYS A 62 -9.27 -15.09 -4.73
CA LYS A 62 -8.66 -15.78 -5.87
C LYS A 62 -9.48 -17.03 -6.25
N THR A 63 -9.68 -17.24 -7.55
CA THR A 63 -10.35 -18.44 -8.08
C THR A 63 -9.46 -19.68 -7.98
N SER A 64 -8.15 -19.48 -8.17
CA SER A 64 -7.16 -20.55 -8.13
C SER A 64 -6.92 -21.04 -6.71
N GLN A 65 -6.80 -22.35 -6.53
CA GLN A 65 -6.37 -22.96 -5.26
C GLN A 65 -4.86 -22.85 -5.03
N ARG A 66 -4.07 -22.48 -6.05
CA ARG A 66 -2.62 -22.34 -5.92
C ARG A 66 -2.24 -21.17 -5.02
N ALA A 67 -1.11 -21.29 -4.34
CA ALA A 67 -0.53 -20.19 -3.58
C ALA A 67 -0.13 -19.03 -4.51
N VAL A 68 -0.26 -17.80 -4.01
CA VAL A 68 0.26 -16.61 -4.69
C VAL A 68 1.79 -16.71 -4.74
N ARG A 69 2.37 -16.44 -5.91
CA ARG A 69 3.83 -16.50 -6.07
C ARG A 69 4.52 -15.43 -5.22
N LYS A 70 5.67 -15.78 -4.62
CA LYS A 70 6.47 -14.86 -3.82
C LYS A 70 6.93 -13.60 -4.57
N ASP A 71 7.07 -13.69 -5.89
CA ASP A 71 7.50 -12.59 -6.75
C ASP A 71 6.35 -11.89 -7.48
N ALA A 72 5.10 -12.23 -7.15
CA ALA A 72 3.92 -11.56 -7.68
C ALA A 72 3.90 -10.09 -7.27
N VAL A 73 3.44 -9.26 -8.20
CA VAL A 73 3.08 -7.86 -7.91
C VAL A 73 1.70 -7.90 -7.28
N LEU A 74 1.59 -7.44 -6.03
CA LEU A 74 0.33 -7.44 -5.27
C LEU A 74 -0.39 -6.11 -5.35
N VAL A 75 0.36 -5.02 -5.54
CA VAL A 75 -0.14 -3.65 -5.61
C VAL A 75 0.56 -2.89 -6.72
N ASN A 76 -0.19 -2.03 -7.41
CA ASN A 76 0.37 -1.00 -8.25
C ASN A 76 0.05 0.37 -7.63
N GLU A 77 1.06 1.01 -7.03
CA GLU A 77 0.91 2.32 -6.40
C GLU A 77 0.95 3.40 -7.49
N MET A 78 -0.08 4.25 -7.56
CA MET A 78 -0.09 5.41 -8.44
C MET A 78 0.39 6.65 -7.66
N ASN A 79 1.56 7.17 -8.01
CA ASN A 79 2.03 8.45 -7.45
C ASN A 79 1.45 9.60 -8.28
N GLY A 80 0.62 10.43 -7.62
CA GLY A 80 -0.05 11.60 -8.21
C GLY A 80 -0.62 12.51 -7.12
N LEU A 81 -1.59 13.36 -7.48
CA LEU A 81 -2.21 14.35 -6.58
C LEU A 81 -2.93 13.69 -5.38
N PHE A 82 -3.34 12.43 -5.54
CA PHE A 82 -3.88 11.60 -4.47
C PHE A 82 -3.18 10.24 -4.51
N ARG A 83 -2.58 9.82 -3.39
CA ARG A 83 -2.02 8.48 -3.22
C ARG A 83 -3.17 7.49 -3.11
N THR A 84 -3.53 6.87 -4.24
CA THR A 84 -4.57 5.83 -4.29
C THR A 84 -3.91 4.50 -4.63
N ILE A 85 -4.06 3.52 -3.75
CA ILE A 85 -3.60 2.15 -3.99
C ILE A 85 -4.60 1.46 -4.92
N ALA A 86 -4.22 1.25 -6.18
CA ALA A 86 -4.98 0.42 -7.10
C ALA A 86 -4.51 -1.04 -6.96
N ILE A 87 -5.35 -1.88 -6.33
CA ILE A 87 -5.13 -3.33 -6.27
C ILE A 87 -5.59 -3.90 -7.62
N PHE A 88 -4.64 -4.16 -8.52
CA PHE A 88 -4.92 -4.92 -9.75
C PHE A 88 -4.88 -6.42 -9.44
N LEU A 89 -6.06 -7.06 -9.39
CA LEU A 89 -6.17 -8.51 -9.53
C LEU A 89 -6.11 -8.86 -11.03
N LEU A 90 -5.03 -9.52 -11.46
CA LEU A 90 -5.10 -10.46 -12.57
C LEU A 90 -5.54 -11.80 -11.96
N ILE A 91 -6.84 -12.08 -12.03
CA ILE A 91 -7.43 -13.40 -11.76
C ILE A 91 -7.24 -14.28 -12.99
#